data_AF-M0MV46-F1
#
_entry.id   AF-M0MV46-F1
#
_cell.length_a   1.000
_cell.length_b   1.000
_cell.length_c   1.000
_cell.angle_alpha   90.00
_cell.angle_beta   90.00
_cell.angle_gamma   90.00
#
_symmetry.space_group_name_H-M   'P 1'
#
loop_
_entity.id
_entity.type
_entity.pdbx_description
1 polymer ?
#
loop_
_entity_poly.entity_id
_entity_poly.type
_entity_poly.pdbx_seq_one_letter_code
_entity_poly.pdbx_strand_id
1 'polypeptide(L)'
;MAAVTEINERIVAEADDRGESLLVDEFLRLIEQYHTHERPGIAWATLEAYTEAMAGTDHGHSHDMEGVLDAIDDRLTDGEYRTDAVYRVGDDRVSAYPASWHDELGGEIDLREYVRFLTNLDLDDENGAELGANGGGVPEQLLLEVASIVGRADPEAVKSRLEDLRERHELVEDADQHPNARVRLPENADNLRDSSIDS
;
A
#
# COMPACT_ATOMS: atom_id res chain seq x y z
N MET A 1 -13.12 -25.43 13.25
CA MET A 1 -14.01 -24.86 12.22
C MET A 1 -13.30 -23.63 11.73
N ALA A 2 -12.83 -23.60 10.48
CA ALA A 2 -12.26 -22.38 9.92
C ALA A 2 -13.34 -21.30 9.99
N ALA A 3 -12.98 -20.10 10.45
CA ALA A 3 -13.89 -18.97 10.38
C ALA A 3 -14.23 -18.77 8.89
N VAL A 4 -15.52 -18.66 8.57
CA VAL A 4 -15.93 -18.36 7.20
C VAL A 4 -15.49 -16.93 6.92
N THR A 5 -14.53 -16.77 6.02
CA THR A 5 -14.13 -15.46 5.50
C THR A 5 -15.28 -14.91 4.65
N GLU A 6 -15.76 -13.73 4.99
CA GLU A 6 -16.73 -13.01 4.16
C GLU A 6 -16.01 -12.40 2.96
N ILE A 7 -16.34 -12.88 1.76
CA ILE A 7 -15.70 -12.44 0.51
C ILE A 7 -16.27 -11.09 0.11
N ASN A 8 -15.38 -10.11 -0.04
CA ASN A 8 -15.72 -8.84 -0.66
C ASN A 8 -15.73 -9.00 -2.19
N GLU A 9 -16.92 -9.00 -2.79
CA GLU A 9 -17.12 -9.17 -4.23
C GLU A 9 -16.43 -8.07 -5.07
N ARG A 10 -16.22 -6.87 -4.53
CA ARG A 10 -15.48 -5.79 -5.21
C ARG A 10 -14.05 -6.22 -5.50
N ILE A 11 -13.40 -6.89 -4.54
CA ILE A 11 -12.01 -7.36 -4.69
C ILE A 11 -11.93 -8.41 -5.80
N VAL A 12 -12.87 -9.36 -5.80
CA VAL A 12 -12.92 -10.42 -6.82
C VAL A 12 -13.20 -9.84 -8.20
N ALA A 13 -14.15 -8.92 -8.32
CA ALA A 13 -14.47 -8.26 -9.58
C ALA A 13 -13.29 -7.43 -10.11
N GLU A 14 -12.63 -6.65 -9.25
CA GLU A 14 -11.49 -5.83 -9.64
C GLU A 14 -10.26 -6.67 -10.00
N ALA A 15 -10.03 -7.78 -9.30
CA ALA A 15 -9.00 -8.75 -9.67
C ALA A 15 -9.30 -9.44 -11.00
N ASP A 16 -10.56 -9.81 -11.27
CA ASP A 16 -10.98 -10.42 -12.54
C ASP A 16 -10.87 -9.44 -13.71
N ASP A 17 -11.24 -8.16 -13.52
CA ASP A 17 -11.11 -7.10 -14.53
C ASP A 17 -9.64 -6.87 -14.94
N ARG A 18 -8.68 -7.08 -14.02
CA ARG A 18 -7.24 -6.99 -14.32
C ARG A 18 -6.72 -8.25 -15.03
N GLY A 19 -7.40 -9.38 -14.91
CA GLY A 19 -7.16 -10.60 -15.68
C GLY A 19 -5.70 -11.07 -15.66
N GLU A 20 -5.14 -11.36 -16.84
CA GLU A 20 -3.75 -11.86 -17.01
C GLU A 20 -2.66 -10.89 -16.53
N SER A 21 -2.99 -9.62 -16.30
CA SER A 21 -2.02 -8.61 -15.87
C SER A 21 -1.87 -8.49 -14.35
N LEU A 22 -2.75 -9.13 -13.57
CA LEU A 22 -2.74 -9.04 -12.12
C LEU A 22 -1.50 -9.71 -11.53
N LEU A 23 -0.67 -8.94 -10.83
CA LEU A 23 0.48 -9.48 -10.11
C LEU A 23 0.09 -10.02 -8.74
N VAL A 24 0.92 -10.94 -8.21
CA VAL A 24 0.71 -11.58 -6.89
C VAL A 24 0.66 -10.55 -5.76
N ASP A 25 1.60 -9.60 -5.77
CA ASP A 25 1.68 -8.52 -4.78
C ASP A 25 0.55 -7.50 -4.95
N GLU A 26 0.09 -7.24 -6.17
CA GLU A 26 -1.10 -6.41 -6.41
C GLU A 26 -2.37 -7.06 -5.87
N PHE A 27 -2.50 -8.38 -6.00
CA PHE A 27 -3.64 -9.12 -5.45
C PHE A 27 -3.65 -9.07 -3.92
N LEU A 28 -2.50 -9.30 -3.28
CA LEU A 28 -2.35 -9.14 -1.83
C LEU A 28 -2.73 -7.73 -1.38
N ARG A 29 -2.21 -6.69 -2.04
CA ARG A 29 -2.51 -5.29 -1.73
C ARG A 29 -3.99 -4.97 -1.88
N LEU A 30 -4.62 -5.46 -2.95
CA LEU A 30 -6.06 -5.29 -3.18
C LEU A 30 -6.90 -5.92 -2.05
N ILE A 31 -6.53 -7.13 -1.60
CA ILE A 31 -7.19 -7.78 -0.46
C ILE A 31 -6.95 -6.97 0.81
N GLU A 32 -5.71 -6.60 1.10
CA GLU A 32 -5.34 -5.90 2.32
C GLU A 32 -6.00 -4.52 2.45
N GLN A 33 -6.22 -3.85 1.32
CA GLN A 33 -6.85 -2.54 1.23
C GLN A 33 -8.37 -2.58 1.46
N TYR A 34 -9.07 -3.59 0.95
CA TYR A 34 -10.55 -3.59 0.92
C TYR A 34 -11.21 -4.70 1.76
N HIS A 35 -10.46 -5.69 2.23
CA HIS A 35 -10.97 -6.65 3.19
C HIS A 35 -11.00 -6.02 4.58
N THR A 36 -12.13 -6.10 5.29
CA THR A 36 -12.22 -5.55 6.64
C THR A 36 -11.50 -6.45 7.64
N HIS A 37 -10.50 -5.91 8.33
CA HIS A 37 -9.76 -6.61 9.38
C HIS A 37 -9.33 -5.66 10.52
N GLU A 38 -9.19 -6.21 11.72
CA GLU A 38 -8.84 -5.44 12.93
C GLU A 38 -7.34 -5.55 13.30
N ARG A 39 -6.59 -6.42 12.64
CA ARG A 39 -5.19 -6.74 12.95
C ARG A 39 -4.32 -6.47 11.71
N PRO A 40 -3.05 -6.05 11.87
CA PRO A 40 -2.11 -5.90 10.74
C PRO A 40 -2.11 -7.08 9.78
N GLY A 41 -2.00 -6.82 8.48
CA GLY A 41 -1.99 -7.83 7.43
C GLY A 41 -3.28 -8.62 7.26
N ILE A 42 -3.19 -9.64 6.41
CA ILE A 42 -4.25 -10.57 6.08
C ILE A 42 -3.87 -11.97 6.56
N ALA A 43 -4.84 -12.67 7.13
CA ALA A 43 -4.63 -14.06 7.56
C ALA A 43 -4.48 -14.97 6.33
N TRP A 44 -3.63 -15.99 6.41
CA TRP A 44 -3.49 -16.98 5.34
C TRP A 44 -4.83 -17.61 4.92
N ALA A 45 -5.68 -17.95 5.88
CA ALA A 45 -7.03 -18.47 5.60
C ALA A 45 -7.93 -17.47 4.84
N THR A 46 -7.70 -16.18 4.99
CA THR A 46 -8.40 -15.14 4.21
C THR A 46 -7.87 -15.11 2.77
N LEU A 47 -6.54 -15.19 2.58
CA LEU A 47 -5.95 -15.29 1.24
C LEU A 47 -6.44 -16.53 0.50
N GLU A 48 -6.41 -17.69 1.16
CA GLU A 48 -6.93 -18.95 0.62
C GLU A 48 -8.39 -18.80 0.14
N ALA A 49 -9.23 -18.16 0.95
CA ALA A 49 -10.63 -17.94 0.59
C ALA A 49 -10.80 -17.03 -0.63
N TYR A 50 -9.96 -15.99 -0.79
CA TYR A 50 -9.97 -15.14 -1.99
C TYR A 50 -9.42 -15.84 -3.22
N THR A 51 -8.40 -16.69 -3.08
CA THR A 51 -7.90 -17.52 -4.20
C THR A 51 -8.95 -18.53 -4.65
N GLU A 52 -9.70 -19.14 -3.73
CA GLU A 52 -10.81 -20.05 -4.05
C GLU A 52 -11.96 -19.30 -4.73
N ALA A 53 -12.30 -18.10 -4.24
CA ALA A 53 -13.32 -17.27 -4.86
C ALA A 53 -12.92 -16.84 -6.30
N MET A 54 -11.67 -16.44 -6.49
CA MET A 54 -11.12 -16.12 -7.82
C MET A 54 -11.13 -17.34 -8.73
N ALA A 55 -10.75 -18.52 -8.27
CA ALA A 55 -10.74 -19.75 -9.07
C ALA A 55 -12.13 -20.11 -9.66
N GLY A 56 -13.21 -19.51 -9.18
CA GLY A 56 -14.56 -19.63 -9.73
C GLY A 56 -14.95 -18.59 -10.80
N THR A 57 -14.08 -17.64 -11.14
CA THR A 57 -14.32 -16.60 -12.17
C THR A 57 -13.74 -16.99 -13.53
N ASP A 58 -14.15 -16.28 -14.58
CA ASP A 58 -13.69 -16.54 -15.95
C ASP A 58 -12.16 -16.45 -16.07
N HIS A 59 -11.52 -15.46 -15.45
CA HIS A 59 -10.06 -15.34 -15.46
C HIS A 59 -9.39 -16.21 -14.40
N GLY A 60 -10.00 -16.46 -13.25
CA GLY A 60 -9.40 -17.35 -12.27
C GLY A 60 -9.32 -18.80 -12.72
N HIS A 61 -10.15 -19.23 -13.68
CA HIS A 61 -9.97 -20.50 -14.37
C HIS A 61 -8.74 -20.55 -15.31
N SER A 62 -8.27 -19.39 -15.78
CA SER A 62 -7.07 -19.28 -16.60
C SER A 62 -5.77 -19.12 -15.80
N HIS A 63 -5.90 -18.80 -14.51
CA HIS A 63 -4.78 -18.55 -13.60
C HIS A 63 -4.57 -19.69 -12.61
N ASP A 64 -3.30 -19.94 -12.28
CA ASP A 64 -2.94 -20.87 -11.21
C ASP A 64 -3.08 -20.18 -9.85
N MET A 65 -4.31 -20.12 -9.35
CA MET A 65 -4.63 -19.50 -8.05
C MET A 65 -4.00 -20.25 -6.87
N GLU A 66 -3.69 -21.55 -7.03
CA GLU A 66 -2.92 -22.31 -6.04
C GLU A 66 -1.46 -21.84 -6.02
N GLY A 67 -0.88 -21.61 -7.21
CA GLY A 67 0.46 -21.02 -7.37
C GLY A 67 0.62 -19.60 -6.84
N VAL A 68 -0.48 -18.85 -6.65
CA VAL A 68 -0.43 -17.52 -6.00
C VAL A 68 -0.01 -17.64 -4.54
N LEU A 69 -0.53 -18.62 -3.80
CA LEU A 69 -0.18 -18.81 -2.38
C LEU A 69 1.29 -19.19 -2.22
N ASP A 70 1.77 -20.10 -3.06
CA ASP A 70 3.19 -20.49 -3.10
C ASP A 70 4.09 -19.29 -3.44
N ALA A 71 3.69 -18.45 -4.40
CA ALA A 71 4.43 -17.25 -4.77
C ALA A 71 4.48 -16.20 -3.64
N ILE A 72 3.45 -16.11 -2.81
CA ILE A 72 3.44 -15.26 -1.61
C ILE A 72 4.42 -15.83 -0.56
N ASP A 73 4.40 -17.14 -0.31
CA ASP A 73 5.30 -17.80 0.65
C ASP A 73 6.77 -17.65 0.24
N ASP A 74 7.08 -17.83 -1.05
CA ASP A 74 8.43 -17.66 -1.60
C ASP A 74 9.00 -16.23 -1.43
N ARG A 75 8.13 -15.23 -1.38
CA ARG A 75 8.52 -13.80 -1.20
C ARG A 75 8.51 -13.36 0.26
N LEU A 76 8.12 -14.25 1.18
CA LEU A 76 7.91 -13.92 2.58
C LEU A 76 9.23 -13.59 3.30
N THR A 77 9.26 -12.47 4.02
CA THR A 77 10.42 -11.99 4.75
C THR A 77 10.02 -11.28 6.05
N ASP A 78 10.96 -11.20 7.00
CA ASP A 78 10.86 -10.38 8.21
C ASP A 78 11.85 -9.19 8.16
N GLY A 79 12.46 -8.96 6.99
CA GLY A 79 13.51 -7.97 6.79
C GLY A 79 13.00 -6.55 6.54
N GLU A 80 13.92 -5.70 6.09
CA GLU A 80 13.62 -4.31 5.70
C GLU A 80 12.75 -4.23 4.45
N TYR A 81 12.15 -3.06 4.24
CA TYR A 81 11.26 -2.82 3.10
C TYR A 81 11.97 -3.01 1.75
N ARG A 82 11.27 -3.68 0.84
CA ARG A 82 11.56 -3.96 -0.57
C ARG A 82 10.24 -3.99 -1.32
N THR A 83 10.20 -3.42 -2.51
CA THR A 83 8.98 -3.21 -3.30
C THR A 83 8.23 -4.49 -3.68
N ASP A 84 8.92 -5.62 -3.85
CA ASP A 84 8.35 -6.88 -4.33
C ASP A 84 8.20 -7.95 -3.24
N ALA A 85 8.51 -7.61 -1.99
CA ALA A 85 8.51 -8.55 -0.88
C ALA A 85 7.17 -8.60 -0.14
N VAL A 86 6.92 -9.73 0.52
CA VAL A 86 5.77 -9.92 1.42
C VAL A 86 6.29 -10.05 2.84
N TYR A 87 5.63 -9.43 3.81
CA TYR A 87 6.09 -9.39 5.19
C TYR A 87 5.19 -10.21 6.10
N ARG A 88 5.82 -10.96 7.02
CA ARG A 88 5.09 -11.59 8.11
C ARG A 88 4.72 -10.55 9.16
N VAL A 89 3.44 -10.48 9.51
CA VAL A 89 2.90 -9.53 10.50
C VAL A 89 2.10 -10.27 11.57
N GLY A 90 2.81 -11.05 12.38
CA GLY A 90 2.24 -11.97 13.37
C GLY A 90 2.35 -13.44 12.94
N ASP A 91 1.78 -14.35 13.74
CA ASP A 91 2.00 -15.79 13.57
C ASP A 91 1.37 -16.38 12.30
N ASP A 92 0.24 -15.82 11.84
CA ASP A 92 -0.60 -16.37 10.77
C ASP A 92 -0.97 -15.36 9.67
N ARG A 93 -0.21 -14.27 9.57
CA ARG A 93 -0.58 -13.10 8.77
C ARG A 93 0.54 -12.56 7.93
N VAL A 94 0.16 -12.05 6.76
CA VAL A 94 1.07 -11.45 5.80
C VAL A 94 0.57 -10.08 5.36
N SER A 95 1.49 -9.20 4.98
CA SER A 95 1.21 -7.84 4.52
C SER A 95 2.14 -7.46 3.39
N ALA A 96 1.71 -6.53 2.54
CA ALA A 96 2.60 -5.86 1.60
C ALA A 96 3.64 -4.94 2.30
N TYR A 97 3.43 -4.63 3.60
CA TYR A 97 4.27 -3.72 4.36
C TYR A 97 4.86 -4.37 5.64
N PRO A 98 6.10 -4.00 6.04
CA PRO A 98 6.76 -4.56 7.21
C PRO A 98 5.97 -4.38 8.51
N ALA A 99 6.14 -5.33 9.44
CA ALA A 99 5.53 -5.25 10.79
C ALA A 99 5.88 -3.93 11.51
N SER A 100 7.10 -3.42 11.34
CA SER A 100 7.54 -2.16 11.93
C SER A 100 6.70 -0.96 11.47
N TRP A 101 6.21 -0.96 10.23
CA TRP A 101 5.36 0.11 9.72
C TRP A 101 3.98 0.05 10.39
N HIS A 102 3.44 -1.16 10.56
CA HIS A 102 2.19 -1.37 11.31
C HIS A 102 2.30 -1.02 12.79
N ASP A 103 3.46 -1.25 13.40
CA ASP A 103 3.70 -0.87 14.80
C ASP A 103 3.83 0.66 14.97
N GLU A 104 4.43 1.35 13.99
CA GLU A 104 4.70 2.78 14.06
C GLU A 104 3.53 3.66 13.60
N LEU A 105 2.85 3.27 12.53
CA LEU A 105 1.75 4.02 11.91
C LEU A 105 0.37 3.37 12.13
N GLY A 106 0.31 2.19 12.72
CA GLY A 106 -0.94 1.46 12.91
C GLY A 106 -1.96 2.25 13.72
N GLY A 107 -3.08 2.61 13.08
CA GLY A 107 -4.13 3.43 13.69
C GLY A 107 -3.90 4.94 13.61
N GLU A 108 -2.81 5.39 12.99
CA GLU A 108 -2.62 6.79 12.62
C GLU A 108 -3.49 7.13 11.41
N ILE A 109 -4.13 8.29 11.43
CA ILE A 109 -5.03 8.79 10.37
C ILE A 109 -4.52 10.10 9.75
N ASP A 110 -3.44 10.67 10.31
CA ASP A 110 -2.83 11.88 9.83
C ASP A 110 -1.80 11.59 8.73
N LEU A 111 -2.19 11.84 7.47
CA LEU A 111 -1.34 11.64 6.29
C LEU A 111 -0.01 12.40 6.33
N ARG A 112 0.11 13.44 7.17
CA ARG A 112 1.39 14.14 7.36
C ARG A 112 2.42 13.24 8.05
N GLU A 113 2.00 12.41 8.99
CA GLU A 113 2.90 11.47 9.67
C GLU A 113 3.37 10.39 8.70
N TYR A 114 2.49 9.89 7.82
CA TYR A 114 2.89 8.97 6.74
C TYR A 114 3.91 9.60 5.80
N VAL A 115 3.71 10.85 5.37
CA VAL A 115 4.69 11.56 4.53
C VAL A 115 6.03 11.72 5.27
N ARG A 116 6.02 12.09 6.55
CA ARG A 116 7.26 12.19 7.36
C ARG A 116 7.96 10.85 7.47
N PHE A 117 7.21 9.81 7.80
CA PHE A 117 7.75 8.47 7.96
C PHE A 117 8.42 7.99 6.67
N LEU A 118 7.68 7.97 5.56
CA LEU A 118 8.16 7.46 4.27
C LEU A 118 9.35 8.25 3.71
N THR A 119 9.42 9.56 3.96
CA THR A 119 10.56 10.38 3.49
C THR A 119 11.81 10.27 4.37
N ASN A 120 11.69 9.78 5.59
CA ASN A 120 12.81 9.62 6.54
C ASN A 120 13.27 8.15 6.70
N LEU A 121 12.70 7.22 5.94
CA LEU A 121 13.15 5.84 5.91
C LEU A 121 14.59 5.75 5.40
N ASP A 122 15.44 5.06 6.15
CA ASP A 122 16.82 4.75 5.76
C ASP A 122 16.81 3.48 4.92
N LEU A 123 16.52 3.63 3.62
CA LEU A 123 16.52 2.55 2.64
C LEU A 123 17.60 2.80 1.59
N ASP A 124 17.99 1.74 0.88
CA ASP A 124 18.84 1.89 -0.28
C ASP A 124 18.19 2.77 -1.37
N ASP A 125 19.01 3.31 -2.27
CA ASP A 125 18.57 4.28 -3.28
C ASP A 125 17.45 3.75 -4.19
N GLU A 126 17.42 2.45 -4.48
CA GLU A 126 16.40 1.83 -5.35
C GLU A 126 15.04 1.83 -4.66
N ASN A 127 14.97 1.28 -3.44
CA ASN A 127 13.73 1.22 -2.66
C ASN A 127 13.29 2.60 -2.15
N GLY A 128 14.23 3.46 -1.77
CA GLY A 128 13.94 4.80 -1.24
C GLY A 128 13.35 5.76 -2.29
N ALA A 129 13.84 5.73 -3.53
CA ALA A 129 13.37 6.64 -4.58
C ALA A 129 11.89 6.45 -4.94
N GLU A 130 11.41 5.20 -4.88
CA GLU A 130 10.01 4.85 -5.11
C GLU A 130 9.10 5.37 -3.99
N LEU A 131 9.57 5.37 -2.74
CA LEU A 131 8.81 5.88 -1.59
C LEU A 131 8.83 7.40 -1.44
N GLY A 132 9.73 8.09 -2.15
CA GLY A 132 9.88 9.54 -2.03
C GLY A 132 11.01 10.02 -1.14
N ALA A 133 11.96 9.14 -0.80
CA ALA A 133 13.22 9.51 -0.18
C ALA A 133 13.98 10.53 -1.04
N ASN A 134 15.00 11.17 -0.46
CA ASN A 134 15.80 12.23 -1.09
C ASN A 134 15.03 13.53 -1.40
N GLY A 135 13.97 13.83 -0.65
CA GLY A 135 13.22 15.09 -0.77
C GLY A 135 12.30 15.18 -1.99
N GLY A 136 12.17 14.08 -2.75
CA GLY A 136 11.27 13.99 -3.89
C GLY A 136 9.79 14.01 -3.52
N GLY A 137 9.44 13.66 -2.27
CA GLY A 137 8.05 13.54 -1.84
C GLY A 137 7.43 12.21 -2.23
N VAL A 138 6.38 11.82 -1.51
CA VAL A 138 5.76 10.50 -1.63
C VAL A 138 4.78 10.50 -2.80
N PRO A 139 4.83 9.54 -3.73
CA PRO A 139 3.79 9.40 -4.76
C PRO A 139 2.40 9.32 -4.12
N GLU A 140 1.43 10.08 -4.65
CA GLU A 140 0.07 10.11 -4.08
C GLU A 140 -0.55 8.72 -3.95
N GLN A 141 -0.47 7.90 -5.00
CA GLN A 141 -1.05 6.55 -4.99
C GLN A 141 -0.46 5.68 -3.88
N LEU A 142 0.86 5.75 -3.70
CA LEU A 142 1.54 5.04 -2.62
C LEU A 142 1.10 5.56 -1.25
N LEU A 143 1.00 6.89 -1.06
CA LEU A 143 0.53 7.47 0.20
C LEU A 143 -0.87 6.99 0.56
N LEU A 144 -1.78 6.98 -0.42
CA LEU A 144 -3.15 6.49 -0.23
C LEU A 144 -3.16 4.99 0.10
N GLU A 145 -2.36 4.19 -0.60
CA GLU A 145 -2.24 2.75 -0.38
C GLU A 145 -1.70 2.44 1.02
N VAL A 146 -0.54 2.99 1.39
CA VAL A 146 0.09 2.78 2.71
C VAL A 146 -0.86 3.22 3.83
N ALA A 147 -1.48 4.40 3.72
CA ALA A 147 -2.38 4.90 4.75
C ALA A 147 -3.67 4.08 4.87
N SER A 148 -4.16 3.51 3.77
CA SER A 148 -5.33 2.61 3.81
C SER A 148 -4.96 1.28 4.48
N ILE A 149 -3.85 0.68 4.07
CA ILE A 149 -3.41 -0.64 4.53
C ILE A 149 -2.88 -0.60 5.97
N VAL A 150 -1.85 0.21 6.22
CA VAL A 150 -1.17 0.29 7.51
C VAL A 150 -2.04 1.02 8.54
N GLY A 151 -2.70 2.09 8.11
CA GLY A 151 -3.65 2.82 8.95
C GLY A 151 -4.95 2.08 9.21
N ARG A 152 -5.24 1.01 8.42
CA ARG A 152 -6.51 0.27 8.43
C ARG A 152 -7.69 1.23 8.26
N ALA A 153 -7.56 2.14 7.31
CA ALA A 153 -8.53 3.19 7.02
C ALA A 153 -9.20 2.95 5.67
N ASP A 154 -10.45 3.38 5.54
CA ASP A 154 -11.21 3.32 4.30
C ASP A 154 -10.51 4.15 3.20
N PRO A 155 -10.20 3.56 2.02
CA PRO A 155 -9.45 4.25 0.97
C PRO A 155 -10.10 5.55 0.49
N GLU A 156 -11.43 5.58 0.39
CA GLU A 156 -12.19 6.75 0.01
C GLU A 156 -12.11 7.85 1.09
N ALA A 157 -12.13 7.48 2.38
CA ALA A 157 -11.90 8.41 3.49
C ALA A 157 -10.46 8.96 3.52
N VAL A 158 -9.46 8.12 3.27
CA VAL A 158 -8.04 8.52 3.15
C VAL A 158 -7.88 9.53 2.02
N LYS A 159 -8.49 9.27 0.86
CA LYS A 159 -8.47 10.19 -0.27
C LYS A 159 -9.12 11.53 0.05
N SER A 160 -10.32 11.53 0.64
CA SER A 160 -11.00 12.76 1.07
C SER A 160 -10.13 13.55 2.06
N ARG A 161 -9.41 12.86 2.95
CA ARG A 161 -8.51 13.49 3.91
C ARG A 161 -7.30 14.16 3.25
N LEU A 162 -6.75 13.55 2.20
CA LEU A 162 -5.67 14.13 1.41
C LEU A 162 -6.12 15.43 0.72
N GLU A 163 -7.30 15.41 0.10
CA GLU A 163 -7.90 16.59 -0.54
C GLU A 163 -8.07 17.73 0.48
N ASP A 164 -8.63 17.45 1.66
CA ASP A 164 -8.77 18.44 2.74
C ASP A 164 -7.43 19.02 3.22
N LEU A 165 -6.36 18.22 3.28
CA LEU A 165 -5.03 18.66 3.70
C LEU A 165 -4.38 19.55 2.62
N ARG A 166 -4.62 19.26 1.34
CA ARG A 166 -4.17 20.09 0.22
C ARG A 166 -4.86 21.44 0.20
N GLU A 167 -6.19 21.46 0.39
CA GLU A 167 -6.96 22.71 0.44
C GLU A 167 -6.51 23.64 1.58
N ARG A 168 -6.06 23.05 2.70
CA ARG A 168 -5.52 23.79 3.85
C ARG A 168 -4.02 24.13 3.72
N HIS A 169 -3.39 23.77 2.61
CA HIS A 169 -1.94 23.91 2.40
C HIS A 169 -1.09 23.23 3.47
N GLU A 170 -1.62 22.17 4.10
CA GLU A 170 -0.90 21.35 5.09
C GLU A 170 -0.13 20.21 4.41
N LEU A 171 -0.51 19.86 3.18
CA LEU A 171 0.26 19.07 2.23
C LEU A 171 0.26 19.81 0.89
N VAL A 172 1.36 19.70 0.15
CA VAL A 172 1.51 20.32 -1.17
C VAL A 172 1.89 19.28 -2.21
N GLU A 173 1.45 19.54 -3.42
CA GLU A 173 1.74 18.74 -4.61
C GLU A 173 2.70 19.54 -5.50
N ASP A 174 3.62 18.86 -6.19
CA ASP A 174 4.43 19.52 -7.21
C ASP A 174 3.53 20.15 -8.29
N ALA A 175 4.03 21.21 -8.93
CA ALA A 175 3.27 21.97 -9.94
C ALA A 175 2.90 21.15 -11.19
N ASP A 176 3.47 19.96 -11.34
CA ASP A 176 3.15 19.01 -12.39
C ASP A 176 1.91 18.19 -12.00
N GLN A 177 0.75 18.63 -12.51
CA GLN A 177 -0.57 17.98 -12.45
C GLN A 177 -0.59 16.64 -13.23
N HIS A 178 0.37 15.76 -12.99
CA HIS A 178 0.49 14.45 -13.60
C HIS A 178 -0.05 13.36 -12.65
N PRO A 179 -0.53 12.22 -13.18
CA PRO A 179 -1.04 11.09 -12.37
C PRO A 179 -0.03 10.48 -11.38
N ASN A 180 1.23 10.91 -11.43
CA ASN A 180 2.32 10.53 -10.52
C ASN A 180 2.73 11.68 -9.59
N ALA A 181 1.79 12.57 -9.28
CA ALA A 181 2.09 13.72 -8.46
C ALA A 181 2.61 13.33 -7.08
N ARG A 182 3.66 14.02 -6.64
CA ARG A 182 4.35 13.74 -5.37
C ARG A 182 3.85 14.70 -4.30
N VAL A 183 3.46 14.12 -3.16
CA VAL A 183 2.95 14.79 -1.98
C VAL A 183 4.11 15.09 -1.03
N ARG A 184 4.17 16.34 -0.55
CA ARG A 184 5.22 16.83 0.35
C ARG A 184 4.62 17.64 1.50
N LEU A 185 5.38 17.74 2.58
CA LEU A 185 5.15 18.76 3.60
C LEU A 185 5.53 20.15 3.07
N PRO A 186 4.80 21.22 3.43
CA PRO A 186 5.09 22.58 2.97
C PRO A 186 6.52 23.03 3.24
N GLU A 187 7.06 22.70 4.43
CA GLU A 187 8.43 23.03 4.83
C GLU A 187 9.51 22.41 3.94
N ASN A 188 9.20 21.28 3.29
CA ASN A 188 10.10 20.61 2.36
C ASN A 188 9.99 21.15 0.93
N ALA A 189 8.86 21.78 0.58
CA ALA A 189 8.66 22.38 -0.74
C ALA A 189 9.36 23.74 -0.88
N ASP A 190 9.49 24.50 0.21
CA ASP A 190 10.16 25.79 0.19
C ASP A 190 11.69 25.67 0.00
N ASN A 191 12.32 24.59 0.50
CA ASN A 191 13.76 24.35 0.33
C ASN A 191 14.19 24.14 -1.13
N LEU A 192 13.30 23.61 -1.99
CA LEU A 192 13.56 23.43 -3.42
C LEU A 192 13.46 24.74 -4.22
N ARG A 193 12.65 25.69 -3.76
CA ARG A 193 12.54 27.02 -4.40
C ARG A 193 13.80 27.85 -4.18
N ASP A 194 14.39 27.79 -3.00
CA ASP A 194 15.61 28.57 -2.66
C ASP A 194 16.87 28.02 -3.33
N SER A 195 16.90 26.72 -3.64
CA SER A 195 18.01 26.07 -4.34
C SER A 195 18.12 26.43 -5.83
N SER A 196 17.08 27.04 -6.41
CA SER A 196 17.00 27.39 -7.84
C SER A 196 17.42 28.84 -8.18
N ILE A 197 17.76 29.64 -7.16
CA ILE A 197 18.09 31.07 -7.35
C ILE A 197 19.60 31.36 -7.38
N ASP A 198 20.45 30.39 -7.05
CA ASP A 198 21.91 30.51 -7.18
C ASP A 198 22.46 29.43 -8.14
N SER A 199 22.44 29.72 -9.44
CA SER A 199 23.32 29.12 -10.47
C SER A 199 23.48 30.05 -11.67
#